data_AF-A0AAW3UZ11-F1
#
_entry.id   AF-A0AAW3UZ11-F1
#
_cell.length_a   1.000
_cell.length_b   1.000
_cell.length_c   1.000
_cell.angle_alpha   90.00
_cell.angle_beta   90.00
_cell.angle_gamma   90.00
#
_symmetry.space_group_name_H-M   'P 1'
#
loop_
_entity.id
_entity.type
_entity.pdbx_description
1 polymer ?
#
loop_
_entity_poly.entity_id
_entity_poly.type
_entity_poly.pdbx_seq_one_letter_code
_entity_poly.pdbx_strand_id
1 'polypeptide(L)'
;MDNDFAIPQQTRAWLTDGVFKSSYRAYSNYLIGRGYSAWSVRKYLCSVAHFAHWLRKRRVKLSQIDEALVRRFLDEHLPRCDCPLRTPRSRNHVGPALNRLLVVLRQRADIPPRPDFTPLLIQEELKEFDAHLDRTCGLAPSTRTLRTRIVRIFLSERFGVSRIDMAQVKPEHVYGFVVRHLAGCKPSTGKVLGIALRSYLRFRGMHGDHVLCLIAAIP
;
A
#
# COMPACT_ATOMS: atom_id res chain seq x y z
N MET A 1 -30.06 -3.64 -7.84
CA MET A 1 -29.51 -4.87 -8.44
C MET A 1 -28.74 -5.60 -7.34
N ASP A 2 -29.37 -6.60 -6.74
CA ASP A 2 -28.77 -7.46 -5.72
C ASP A 2 -27.68 -8.31 -6.36
N ASN A 3 -26.44 -7.88 -6.17
CA ASN A 3 -25.27 -8.64 -6.57
C ASN A 3 -24.98 -9.66 -5.46
N ASP A 4 -25.89 -10.64 -5.34
CA ASP A 4 -25.79 -11.68 -4.32
C ASP A 4 -24.77 -12.73 -4.78
N PHE A 5 -23.49 -12.39 -4.67
CA PHE A 5 -22.44 -13.39 -4.64
C PHE A 5 -22.87 -14.41 -3.59
N ALA A 6 -22.98 -15.69 -3.96
CA ALA A 6 -23.35 -16.76 -3.05
C ALA A 6 -22.28 -16.90 -1.95
N ILE A 7 -22.30 -16.00 -0.98
CA ILE A 7 -21.47 -16.00 0.21
C ILE A 7 -22.20 -16.93 1.18
N PRO A 8 -21.50 -17.89 1.82
CA PRO A 8 -22.13 -18.74 2.82
C PRO A 8 -22.87 -17.89 3.87
N GLN A 9 -24.08 -18.30 4.25
CA GLN A 9 -24.93 -17.55 5.19
C GLN A 9 -24.19 -17.18 6.48
N GLN A 10 -23.37 -18.10 6.99
CA GLN A 10 -22.54 -17.88 8.18
C GLN A 10 -21.46 -16.81 7.98
N THR A 11 -20.87 -16.74 6.78
CA THR A 11 -19.92 -15.68 6.39
C THR A 11 -20.63 -14.32 6.29
N ARG A 12 -21.86 -14.30 5.76
CA ARG A 12 -22.68 -13.09 5.70
C ARG A 12 -23.01 -12.59 7.11
N ALA A 13 -23.39 -13.48 8.02
CA ALA A 13 -23.65 -13.14 9.43
C ALA A 13 -22.45 -12.45 10.09
N TRP A 14 -21.23 -12.96 9.88
CA TRP A 14 -20.02 -12.31 10.43
C TRP A 14 -19.76 -10.90 9.89
N LEU A 15 -20.21 -10.59 8.68
CA LEU A 15 -20.12 -9.25 8.09
C LEU A 15 -21.23 -8.32 8.60
N THR A 16 -22.46 -8.84 8.72
CA THR A 16 -23.64 -8.05 9.12
C THR A 16 -23.71 -7.80 10.62
N ASP A 17 -23.18 -8.70 11.43
CA ASP A 17 -23.21 -8.61 12.89
C ASP A 17 -21.93 -7.98 13.46
N GLY A 18 -21.00 -7.61 12.56
CA GLY A 18 -19.70 -7.04 12.89
C GLY A 18 -19.58 -5.56 12.53
N VAL A 19 -18.37 -5.03 12.75
CA VAL A 19 -18.01 -3.62 12.50
C VAL A 19 -18.10 -3.21 11.03
N PHE A 20 -18.22 -4.15 10.09
CA PHE A 20 -18.30 -3.86 8.65
C PHE A 20 -19.72 -3.84 8.09
N LYS A 21 -20.76 -3.90 8.93
CA LYS A 21 -22.18 -3.92 8.50
C LYS A 21 -22.50 -2.83 7.47
N SER A 22 -21.99 -1.62 7.69
CA SER A 22 -22.22 -0.45 6.82
C SER A 22 -21.32 -0.39 5.59
N SER A 23 -20.21 -1.13 5.56
CA SER A 23 -19.12 -0.95 4.59
C SER A 23 -18.83 -2.17 3.70
N TYR A 24 -19.27 -3.38 4.08
CA TYR A 24 -18.97 -4.60 3.31
C TYR A 24 -19.58 -4.59 1.89
N ARG A 25 -20.75 -3.97 1.70
CA ARG A 25 -21.37 -3.80 0.37
C ARG A 25 -20.54 -2.86 -0.52
N ALA A 26 -20.06 -1.76 0.05
CA ALA A 26 -19.17 -0.84 -0.67
C ALA A 26 -17.86 -1.54 -1.07
N TYR A 27 -17.32 -2.40 -0.19
CA TYR A 27 -16.15 -3.21 -0.52
C TYR A 27 -16.42 -4.21 -1.66
N SER A 28 -17.58 -4.88 -1.65
CA SER A 28 -18.00 -5.76 -2.75
C SER A 28 -18.06 -5.00 -4.08
N ASN A 29 -18.73 -3.85 -4.10
CA ASN A 29 -18.84 -3.00 -5.30
C ASN A 29 -17.47 -2.50 -5.78
N TYR A 30 -16.59 -2.13 -4.86
CA TYR A 30 -15.22 -1.73 -5.17
C TYR A 30 -14.44 -2.84 -5.89
N LEU A 31 -14.57 -4.10 -5.46
CA LEU A 31 -13.90 -5.21 -6.12
C LEU A 31 -14.45 -5.47 -7.53
N ILE A 32 -15.77 -5.41 -7.68
CA ILE A 32 -16.43 -5.63 -8.98
C ILE A 32 -16.03 -4.54 -9.97
N GLY A 33 -16.06 -3.27 -9.55
CA GLY A 33 -15.63 -2.14 -10.37
C GLY A 33 -14.15 -2.18 -10.76
N ARG A 34 -13.34 -2.99 -10.07
CA ARG A 34 -11.93 -3.25 -10.40
C ARG A 34 -11.73 -4.50 -11.28
N GLY A 35 -12.81 -5.13 -11.75
CA GLY A 35 -12.78 -6.28 -12.65
C GLY A 35 -12.47 -7.62 -11.97
N TYR A 36 -12.67 -7.73 -10.65
CA TYR A 36 -12.48 -9.01 -9.96
C TYR A 36 -13.55 -10.02 -10.35
N SER A 37 -13.14 -11.27 -10.59
CA SER A 37 -14.08 -12.37 -10.82
C SER A 37 -14.94 -12.62 -9.58
N ALA A 38 -16.17 -13.12 -9.79
CA ALA A 38 -17.09 -13.45 -8.70
C ALA A 38 -16.47 -14.40 -7.65
N TRP A 39 -15.65 -15.34 -8.10
CA TRP A 39 -14.90 -16.24 -7.21
C TRP A 39 -13.91 -15.48 -6.31
N SER A 40 -13.16 -14.53 -6.89
CA SER A 40 -12.20 -13.71 -6.14
C SER A 40 -12.90 -12.79 -5.15
N VAL A 41 -14.02 -12.16 -5.56
CA VAL A 41 -14.87 -11.34 -4.70
C VAL A 41 -15.34 -12.15 -3.50
N ARG A 42 -15.90 -13.36 -3.72
CA ARG A 42 -16.35 -14.25 -2.65
C ARG A 42 -15.21 -14.60 -1.69
N LYS A 43 -14.03 -14.95 -2.20
CA LYS A 43 -12.87 -15.31 -1.36
C LYS A 43 -12.36 -14.12 -0.53
N TYR A 44 -12.37 -12.92 -1.09
CA TYR A 44 -12.03 -11.70 -0.35
C TYR A 44 -13.07 -11.39 0.72
N LEU A 45 -14.37 -11.52 0.42
CA LEU A 45 -15.44 -11.33 1.40
C LEU A 45 -15.36 -12.36 2.54
N CYS A 46 -15.02 -13.62 2.25
CA CYS A 46 -14.74 -14.60 3.31
C CYS A 46 -13.54 -14.21 4.20
N SER A 47 -12.52 -13.59 3.62
CA SER A 47 -11.36 -13.09 4.35
C SER A 47 -11.72 -11.91 5.26
N VAL A 48 -12.55 -10.98 4.76
CA VAL A 48 -13.07 -9.85 5.54
C VAL A 48 -14.00 -10.32 6.66
N ALA A 49 -14.87 -11.30 6.40
CA ALA A 49 -15.75 -11.87 7.40
C ALA A 49 -14.96 -12.53 8.54
N HIS A 50 -13.90 -13.27 8.20
CA HIS A 50 -13.00 -13.86 9.19
C HIS A 50 -12.36 -12.80 10.07
N PHE A 51 -11.89 -11.72 9.47
CA PHE A 51 -11.36 -10.57 10.20
C PHE A 51 -12.44 -9.92 11.08
N ALA A 52 -13.66 -9.73 10.58
CA ALA A 52 -14.79 -9.17 11.32
C ALA A 52 -15.11 -9.97 12.60
N HIS A 53 -15.11 -11.29 12.50
CA HIS A 53 -15.33 -12.17 13.66
C HIS A 53 -14.20 -12.08 14.68
N TRP A 54 -12.95 -12.03 14.21
CA TRP A 54 -11.78 -11.84 15.07
C TRP A 54 -11.81 -10.50 15.82
N LEU A 55 -12.18 -9.41 15.13
CA LEU A 55 -12.37 -8.08 15.72
C LEU A 55 -13.49 -8.08 16.76
N ARG A 56 -14.62 -8.73 16.47
CA ARG A 56 -15.76 -8.85 17.38
C ARG A 56 -15.36 -9.54 18.69
N LYS A 57 -14.64 -10.66 18.62
CA LYS A 57 -14.12 -11.36 19.82
C LYS A 57 -13.23 -10.44 20.68
N ARG A 58 -12.50 -9.51 20.05
CA ARG A 58 -11.58 -8.57 20.72
C ARG A 58 -12.22 -7.20 21.03
N ARG A 59 -13.51 -7.02 20.72
CA ARG A 59 -14.26 -5.77 20.91
C ARG A 59 -13.58 -4.54 20.28
N VAL A 60 -12.89 -4.74 19.15
CA VAL A 60 -12.22 -3.63 18.44
C VAL A 60 -13.24 -2.85 17.64
N LYS A 61 -13.25 -1.52 17.80
CA LYS A 61 -14.13 -0.60 17.06
C LYS A 61 -13.60 -0.35 15.65
N LEU A 62 -14.50 0.03 14.73
CA LEU A 62 -14.14 0.35 13.34
C LEU A 62 -13.02 1.39 13.25
N SER A 63 -13.10 2.46 14.05
CA SER A 63 -12.11 3.56 14.08
C SER A 63 -10.71 3.16 14.54
N GLN A 64 -10.54 2.00 15.17
CA GLN A 64 -9.27 1.48 15.67
C GLN A 64 -8.58 0.55 14.66
N ILE A 65 -9.18 0.34 13.49
CA ILE A 65 -8.64 -0.55 12.46
C ILE A 65 -7.60 0.20 11.64
N ASP A 66 -6.40 -0.36 11.59
CA ASP A 66 -5.28 0.13 10.80
C ASP A 66 -4.42 -1.03 10.24
N GLU A 67 -3.34 -0.69 9.55
CA GLU A 67 -2.39 -1.66 9.01
C GLU A 67 -1.72 -2.51 10.10
N ALA A 68 -1.50 -1.96 11.31
CA ALA A 68 -0.87 -2.70 12.40
C ALA A 68 -1.79 -3.81 12.92
N LEU A 69 -3.08 -3.52 13.05
CA LEU A 69 -4.09 -4.49 13.43
C LEU A 69 -4.28 -5.58 12.36
N VAL A 70 -4.23 -5.21 11.07
CA VAL A 70 -4.21 -6.17 9.97
C VAL A 70 -2.98 -7.08 10.08
N ARG A 71 -1.78 -6.54 10.31
CA ARG A 71 -0.57 -7.36 10.51
C ARG A 71 -0.72 -8.33 11.67
N ARG A 72 -1.17 -7.87 12.84
CA ARG A 72 -1.44 -8.74 14.00
C ARG A 72 -2.38 -9.88 13.66
N PHE A 73 -3.48 -9.61 12.94
CA PHE A 73 -4.37 -10.68 12.48
C PHE A 73 -3.64 -11.69 11.58
N LEU A 74 -2.85 -11.22 10.63
CA LEU A 74 -2.17 -12.09 9.68
C LEU A 74 -1.01 -12.88 10.29
N ASP A 75 -0.27 -12.29 11.24
CA ASP A 75 0.96 -12.84 11.82
C ASP A 75 0.69 -13.65 13.10
N GLU A 76 -0.25 -13.22 13.93
CA GLU A 76 -0.50 -13.85 15.23
C GLU A 76 -1.72 -14.79 15.18
N HIS A 77 -2.81 -14.36 14.51
CA HIS A 77 -4.07 -15.12 14.51
C HIS A 77 -4.12 -16.20 13.41
N LEU A 78 -3.81 -15.86 12.15
CA LEU A 78 -3.95 -16.84 11.06
C LEU A 78 -3.18 -18.16 11.28
N PRO A 79 -1.93 -18.16 11.80
CA PRO A 79 -1.18 -19.41 12.01
C PRO A 79 -1.81 -20.32 13.07
N ARG A 80 -2.56 -19.76 14.03
CA ARG A 80 -3.15 -20.48 15.18
C ARG A 80 -4.67 -20.47 15.14
N CYS A 81 -5.26 -20.22 13.98
CA CYS A 81 -6.68 -19.95 13.85
C CYS A 81 -7.54 -21.19 14.15
N ASP A 82 -8.40 -21.05 15.16
CA ASP A 82 -9.40 -22.01 15.62
C ASP A 82 -10.85 -21.61 15.25
N CYS A 83 -11.00 -20.59 14.40
CA CYS A 83 -12.32 -20.06 14.04
C CYS A 83 -13.20 -21.14 13.39
N PRO A 84 -14.52 -21.14 13.70
CA PRO A 84 -15.40 -22.26 13.36
C PRO A 84 -15.72 -22.37 11.85
N LEU A 85 -15.48 -21.32 11.07
CA LEU A 85 -15.67 -21.35 9.61
C LEU A 85 -14.39 -21.73 8.88
N ARG A 86 -14.50 -22.55 7.83
CA ARG A 86 -13.41 -22.79 6.87
C ARG A 86 -13.15 -21.54 6.03
N THR A 87 -12.38 -20.62 6.58
CA THR A 87 -12.01 -19.35 5.96
C THR A 87 -10.66 -19.43 5.27
N PRO A 88 -10.38 -18.57 4.27
CA PRO A 88 -9.03 -18.45 3.72
C PRO A 88 -8.02 -18.11 4.82
N ARG A 89 -6.90 -18.83 4.85
CA ARG A 89 -5.80 -18.65 5.84
C ARG A 89 -4.46 -18.27 5.20
N SER A 90 -4.37 -18.30 3.87
CA SER A 90 -3.14 -17.90 3.19
C SER A 90 -2.89 -16.41 3.36
N ARG A 91 -1.78 -16.04 3.99
CA ARG A 91 -1.34 -14.64 4.15
C ARG A 91 -1.33 -13.90 2.82
N ASN A 92 -0.85 -14.56 1.76
CA ASN A 92 -0.76 -14.00 0.40
C ASN A 92 -2.12 -13.68 -0.23
N HIS A 93 -3.19 -14.28 0.29
CA HIS A 93 -4.55 -14.01 -0.14
C HIS A 93 -5.27 -13.03 0.80
N VAL A 94 -5.23 -13.31 2.10
CA VAL A 94 -5.95 -12.54 3.13
C VAL A 94 -5.36 -11.14 3.26
N GLY A 95 -4.04 -10.99 3.21
CA GLY A 95 -3.38 -9.68 3.31
C GLY A 95 -3.84 -8.69 2.24
N PRO A 96 -3.76 -9.01 0.95
CA PRO A 96 -4.29 -8.16 -0.11
C PRO A 96 -5.79 -7.86 0.02
N ALA A 97 -6.60 -8.82 0.47
CA ALA A 97 -8.02 -8.60 0.70
C ALA A 97 -8.25 -7.52 1.76
N LEU A 98 -7.59 -7.64 2.92
CA LEU A 98 -7.72 -6.68 4.03
C LEU A 98 -7.11 -5.31 3.69
N ASN A 99 -5.97 -5.27 3.00
CA ASN A 99 -5.38 -4.00 2.57
C ASN A 99 -6.32 -3.22 1.62
N ARG A 100 -7.05 -3.92 0.74
CA ARG A 100 -8.07 -3.29 -0.11
C ARG A 100 -9.28 -2.84 0.69
N LEU A 101 -9.65 -3.57 1.74
CA LEU A 101 -10.72 -3.14 2.65
C LEU A 101 -10.35 -1.80 3.30
N LEU A 102 -9.11 -1.63 3.79
CA LEU A 102 -8.66 -0.36 4.37
C LEU A 102 -8.78 0.81 3.39
N VAL A 103 -8.53 0.57 2.09
CA VAL A 103 -8.74 1.60 1.04
C VAL A 103 -10.20 2.03 0.99
N VAL A 104 -11.13 1.08 0.94
CA VAL A 104 -12.57 1.37 0.87
C VAL A 104 -13.08 2.06 2.14
N LEU A 105 -12.63 1.62 3.31
CA LEU A 105 -12.99 2.24 4.58
C LEU A 105 -12.53 3.70 4.65
N ARG A 106 -11.32 4.01 4.17
CA ARG A 106 -10.82 5.39 4.11
C ARG A 106 -11.54 6.24 3.07
N GLN A 107 -11.87 5.69 1.90
CA GLN A 107 -12.67 6.39 0.89
C GLN A 107 -14.05 6.79 1.41
N ARG A 108 -14.58 6.06 2.40
CA ARG A 108 -15.86 6.32 3.06
C ARG A 108 -15.72 7.13 4.35
N ALA A 109 -14.50 7.50 4.75
CA ALA A 109 -14.19 8.09 6.05
C ALA A 109 -14.64 7.24 7.26
N ASP A 110 -14.83 5.92 7.08
CA ASP A 110 -15.20 4.99 8.15
C ASP A 110 -14.04 4.75 9.14
N ILE A 111 -12.79 4.94 8.69
CA ILE A 111 -11.58 4.88 9.52
C ILE A 111 -10.70 6.11 9.26
N PRO A 112 -9.84 6.51 10.21
CA PRO A 112 -8.94 7.64 10.04
C PRO A 112 -8.06 7.50 8.78
N PRO A 113 -7.65 8.63 8.18
CA PRO A 113 -6.62 8.62 7.14
C PRO A 113 -5.38 7.91 7.68
N ARG A 114 -4.63 7.28 6.78
CA ARG A 114 -3.36 6.67 7.18
C ARG A 114 -2.47 7.79 7.72
N PRO A 115 -1.93 7.67 8.94
CA PRO A 115 -0.97 8.65 9.41
C PRO A 115 0.22 8.68 8.44
N ASP A 116 0.52 9.87 7.94
CA ASP A 116 1.70 10.11 7.12
C ASP A 116 2.83 10.56 8.03
N PHE A 117 3.73 9.64 8.34
CA PHE A 117 4.93 9.93 9.13
C PHE A 117 6.08 10.44 8.27
N THR A 118 5.85 10.75 7.00
CA THR A 118 6.85 11.37 6.14
C THR A 118 7.19 12.75 6.68
N PRO A 119 8.47 13.05 6.98
CA PRO A 119 8.88 14.37 7.43
C PRO A 119 8.47 15.46 6.44
N LEU A 120 8.09 16.65 6.94
CA LEU A 120 7.54 17.74 6.13
C LEU A 120 8.46 18.10 4.96
N LEU A 121 9.77 18.16 5.19
CA LEU A 121 10.78 18.44 4.15
C LEU A 121 10.74 17.44 3.00
N ILE A 122 10.49 16.15 3.30
CA ILE A 122 10.34 15.12 2.27
C ILE A 122 8.97 15.26 1.58
N GLN A 123 7.91 15.64 2.31
CA GLN A 123 6.60 15.87 1.67
C GLN A 123 6.66 17.03 0.67
N GLU A 124 7.33 18.14 1.03
CA GLU A 124 7.52 19.30 0.16
C GLU A 124 8.33 18.95 -1.08
N GLU A 125 9.47 18.27 -0.92
CA GLU A 125 10.28 17.77 -2.02
C GLU A 125 9.48 16.87 -2.98
N LEU A 126 8.69 15.94 -2.43
CA LEU A 126 7.87 15.04 -3.23
C LEU A 126 6.73 15.76 -3.95
N LYS A 127 6.22 16.85 -3.38
CA LYS A 127 5.19 17.69 -4.01
C LYS A 127 5.77 18.44 -5.21
N GLU A 128 6.97 18.99 -5.10
CA GLU A 128 7.68 19.62 -6.21
C GLU A 128 8.03 18.61 -7.30
N PHE A 129 8.53 17.44 -6.90
CA PHE A 129 8.82 16.37 -7.82
C PHE A 129 7.57 15.86 -8.54
N ASP A 130 6.44 15.66 -7.85
CA ASP A 130 5.18 15.24 -8.48
C ASP A 130 4.66 16.28 -9.47
N ALA A 131 4.76 17.57 -9.13
CA ALA A 131 4.42 18.66 -10.02
C ALA A 131 5.28 18.67 -11.29
N HIS A 132 6.58 18.37 -11.17
CA HIS A 132 7.47 18.19 -12.32
C HIS A 132 7.06 16.97 -13.18
N LEU A 133 6.76 15.83 -12.55
CA LEU A 133 6.31 14.64 -13.28
C LEU A 133 4.99 14.86 -14.03
N ASP A 134 4.12 15.71 -13.51
CA ASP A 134 2.85 16.07 -14.12
C ASP A 134 3.03 17.09 -15.25
N ARG A 135 3.59 18.27 -14.91
CA ARG A 135 3.61 19.44 -15.80
C ARG A 135 4.70 19.36 -16.86
N THR A 136 5.84 18.77 -16.53
CA THR A 136 7.00 18.70 -17.44
C THR A 136 7.10 17.35 -18.13
N CYS A 137 6.90 16.25 -17.41
CA CYS A 137 6.99 14.91 -17.99
C CYS A 137 5.66 14.37 -18.56
N GLY A 138 4.51 14.97 -18.24
CA GLY A 138 3.20 14.54 -18.75
C GLY A 138 2.80 13.13 -18.31
N LEU A 139 3.24 12.67 -17.13
CA LEU A 139 3.03 11.29 -16.72
C LEU A 139 1.64 11.02 -16.16
N ALA A 140 1.10 9.84 -16.51
CA ALA A 140 -0.15 9.34 -15.94
C ALA A 140 -0.12 9.32 -14.39
N PRO A 141 -1.25 9.61 -13.71
CA PRO A 141 -1.31 9.67 -12.25
C PRO A 141 -0.81 8.41 -11.52
N SER A 142 -1.05 7.24 -12.11
CA SER A 142 -0.58 5.95 -11.58
C SER A 142 0.95 5.83 -11.61
N THR A 143 1.58 6.30 -12.69
CA THR A 143 3.04 6.33 -12.85
C THR A 143 3.67 7.32 -11.89
N ARG A 144 3.06 8.51 -11.74
CA ARG A 144 3.49 9.53 -10.77
C ARG A 144 3.46 8.99 -9.35
N THR A 145 2.32 8.43 -8.93
CA THR A 145 2.14 7.79 -7.62
C THR A 145 3.23 6.76 -7.34
N LEU A 146 3.55 5.92 -8.33
CA LEU A 146 4.58 4.89 -8.20
C LEU A 146 5.99 5.49 -8.03
N ARG A 147 6.36 6.46 -8.87
CA ARG A 147 7.68 7.12 -8.79
C ARG A 147 7.84 7.88 -7.48
N THR A 148 6.88 8.72 -7.12
CA THR A 148 6.87 9.49 -5.86
C THR A 148 6.94 8.56 -4.65
N ARG A 149 6.26 7.41 -4.67
CA ARG A 149 6.38 6.40 -3.62
C ARG A 149 7.79 5.84 -3.48
N ILE A 150 8.47 5.51 -4.59
CA ILE A 150 9.83 4.96 -4.57
C ILE A 150 10.81 6.00 -4.03
N VAL A 151 10.70 7.23 -4.53
CA VAL A 151 11.55 8.35 -4.09
C VAL A 151 11.34 8.66 -2.62
N ARG A 152 10.09 8.64 -2.13
CA ARG A 152 9.80 8.80 -0.70
C ARG A 152 10.57 7.81 0.16
N ILE A 153 10.60 6.53 -0.24
CA ILE A 153 11.32 5.49 0.52
C ILE A 153 12.82 5.79 0.51
N PHE A 154 13.39 6.11 -0.66
CA PHE A 154 14.79 6.51 -0.78
C PHE A 154 15.16 7.68 0.13
N LEU A 155 14.40 8.77 0.07
CA LEU A 155 14.65 9.97 0.88
C LEU A 155 14.47 9.71 2.37
N SER A 156 13.46 8.93 2.75
CA SER A 156 13.21 8.60 4.16
C SER A 156 14.34 7.74 4.74
N GLU A 157 14.89 6.78 3.98
CA GLU A 157 16.03 5.98 4.42
C GLU A 157 17.34 6.78 4.45
N ARG A 158 17.53 7.73 3.53
CA ARG A 158 18.77 8.49 3.42
C ARG A 158 18.84 9.64 4.41
N PHE A 159 17.75 10.39 4.57
CA PHE A 159 17.76 11.63 5.32
C PHE A 159 16.95 11.55 6.61
N GLY A 160 15.97 10.64 6.69
CA GLY A 160 15.04 10.60 7.81
C GLY A 160 14.37 11.96 7.99
N VAL A 161 14.48 12.53 9.18
CA VAL A 161 13.97 13.88 9.52
C VAL A 161 14.92 15.02 9.14
N SER A 162 16.11 14.70 8.63
CA SER A 162 17.14 15.70 8.29
C SER A 162 16.81 16.40 6.97
N ARG A 163 17.41 17.58 6.76
CA ARG A 163 17.34 18.29 5.48
C ARG A 163 17.89 17.43 4.36
N ILE A 164 17.24 17.51 3.20
CA ILE A 164 17.71 16.87 1.97
C ILE A 164 18.90 17.67 1.46
N ASP A 165 20.06 17.02 1.47
CA ASP A 165 21.31 17.53 0.91
C ASP A 165 21.87 16.48 -0.06
N MET A 166 21.69 16.73 -1.35
CA MET A 166 22.13 15.81 -2.39
C MET A 166 23.66 15.73 -2.50
N ALA A 167 24.42 16.70 -1.98
CA ALA A 167 25.88 16.64 -1.96
C ALA A 167 26.41 15.54 -1.02
N GLN A 168 25.60 15.12 -0.03
CA GLN A 168 25.92 14.01 0.88
C GLN A 168 25.55 12.64 0.28
N VAL A 169 24.88 12.62 -0.86
CA VAL A 169 24.52 11.37 -1.54
C VAL A 169 25.70 10.92 -2.40
N LYS A 170 26.16 9.70 -2.15
CA LYS A 170 27.23 9.06 -2.91
C LYS A 170 26.67 7.94 -3.78
N PRO A 171 27.35 7.57 -4.89
CA PRO A 171 26.98 6.45 -5.75
C PRO A 171 26.60 5.16 -4.99
N GLU A 172 27.36 4.80 -3.96
CA GLU A 172 27.15 3.62 -3.12
C GLU A 172 25.82 3.65 -2.35
N HIS A 173 25.33 4.84 -1.98
CA HIS A 173 24.03 4.98 -1.32
C HIS A 173 22.89 4.63 -2.29
N VAL A 174 23.01 5.09 -3.54
CA VAL A 174 22.02 4.81 -4.59
C VAL A 174 22.07 3.34 -4.97
N TYR A 175 23.26 2.80 -5.24
CA TYR A 175 23.45 1.40 -5.57
C TYR A 175 22.94 0.49 -4.44
N GLY A 176 23.34 0.76 -3.20
CA GLY A 176 22.92 -0.01 -2.03
C GLY A 176 21.40 0.02 -1.82
N PHE A 177 20.76 1.17 -2.04
CA PHE A 177 19.31 1.29 -1.99
C PHE A 177 18.64 0.40 -3.05
N VAL A 178 19.13 0.45 -4.30
CA VAL A 178 18.61 -0.39 -5.39
C VAL A 178 18.77 -1.86 -5.04
N VAL A 179 19.97 -2.32 -4.69
CA VAL A 179 20.23 -3.73 -4.38
C VAL A 179 19.34 -4.25 -3.25
N ARG A 180 19.22 -3.51 -2.14
CA ARG A 180 18.36 -3.91 -1.00
C ARG A 180 16.89 -4.06 -1.41
N HIS A 181 16.38 -3.15 -2.26
CA HIS A 181 14.99 -3.17 -2.70
C HIS A 181 14.73 -4.12 -3.88
N LEU A 182 15.78 -4.70 -4.46
CA LEU A 182 15.70 -5.70 -5.51
C LEU A 182 15.97 -7.13 -5.03
N ALA A 183 16.41 -7.32 -3.79
CA ALA A 183 16.63 -8.64 -3.21
C ALA A 183 15.35 -9.50 -3.31
N GLY A 184 15.41 -10.58 -4.10
CA GLY A 184 14.29 -11.52 -4.33
C GLY A 184 13.20 -11.04 -5.30
N CYS A 185 13.41 -9.92 -6.01
CA CYS A 185 12.46 -9.37 -6.96
C CYS A 185 12.75 -9.76 -8.42
N LYS A 186 11.72 -9.73 -9.27
CA LYS A 186 11.87 -9.96 -10.72
C LYS A 186 12.66 -8.80 -11.36
N PRO A 187 13.42 -9.03 -12.44
CA PRO A 187 14.16 -7.97 -13.14
C PRO A 187 13.31 -6.77 -13.59
N SER A 188 12.03 -7.00 -13.89
CA SER A 188 11.08 -5.93 -14.25
C SER A 188 10.83 -4.94 -13.10
N THR A 189 10.85 -5.40 -11.86
CA THR A 189 10.77 -4.55 -10.65
C THR A 189 12.02 -3.67 -10.52
N GLY A 190 13.19 -4.22 -10.90
CA GLY A 190 14.47 -3.50 -11.04
C GLY A 190 14.36 -2.28 -11.93
N LYS A 191 13.84 -2.50 -13.14
CA LYS A 191 13.66 -1.42 -14.13
C LYS A 191 12.77 -0.30 -13.59
N VAL A 192 11.66 -0.62 -12.94
CA VAL A 192 10.74 0.37 -12.36
C VAL A 192 11.42 1.23 -11.31
N LEU A 193 12.18 0.61 -10.40
CA LEU A 193 12.88 1.31 -9.33
C LEU A 193 13.99 2.21 -9.90
N GLY A 194 14.80 1.69 -10.82
CA GLY A 194 15.83 2.47 -11.49
C GLY A 194 15.27 3.64 -12.30
N ILE A 195 14.14 3.46 -13.02
CA ILE A 195 13.49 4.55 -13.76
C ILE A 195 13.01 5.66 -12.81
N ALA A 196 12.40 5.30 -11.68
CA ALA A 196 11.95 6.28 -10.69
C ALA A 196 13.12 7.10 -10.12
N LEU A 197 14.21 6.43 -9.73
CA LEU A 197 15.40 7.12 -9.19
C LEU A 197 16.09 7.99 -10.23
N ARG A 198 16.29 7.49 -11.47
CA ARG A 198 16.85 8.31 -12.56
C ARG A 198 16.00 9.54 -12.83
N SER A 199 14.67 9.41 -12.80
CA SER A 199 13.74 10.53 -12.96
C SER A 199 13.92 11.57 -11.86
N TYR A 200 14.03 11.14 -10.60
CA TYR A 200 14.23 12.04 -9.47
C TYR A 200 15.59 12.71 -9.49
N LEU A 201 16.67 11.96 -9.76
CA LEU A 201 18.00 12.53 -9.84
C LEU A 201 18.10 13.55 -10.97
N ARG A 202 17.47 13.33 -12.13
CA ARG A 202 17.39 14.34 -13.18
C ARG A 202 16.63 15.59 -12.74
N PHE A 203 15.53 15.43 -12.00
CA PHE A 203 14.84 16.54 -11.36
C PHE A 203 15.79 17.34 -10.47
N ARG A 204 16.54 16.69 -9.58
CA ARG A 204 17.58 17.33 -8.75
C ARG A 204 18.66 18.03 -9.57
N GLY A 205 19.09 17.42 -10.68
CA GLY A 205 20.04 18.04 -11.61
C GLY A 205 19.53 19.34 -12.24
N MET A 206 18.24 19.44 -12.56
CA MET A 206 17.63 20.70 -13.02
C MET A 206 17.59 21.77 -11.93
N HIS A 207 17.63 21.37 -10.66
CA HIS A 207 17.73 22.27 -9.50
C HIS A 207 19.19 22.52 -9.05
N GLY A 208 20.18 22.14 -9.86
CA GLY A 208 21.59 22.48 -9.65
C GLY A 208 22.43 21.41 -8.95
N ASP A 209 21.88 20.23 -8.65
CA ASP A 209 22.65 19.17 -8.00
C ASP A 209 23.53 18.38 -8.97
N HIS A 210 24.72 18.00 -8.49
CA HIS A 210 25.66 17.15 -9.23
C HIS A 210 25.25 15.67 -9.17
N VAL A 211 24.41 15.25 -10.11
CA VAL A 211 23.72 13.94 -10.05
C VAL A 211 24.24 12.90 -11.04
N LEU A 212 25.14 13.26 -11.96
CA LEU A 212 25.53 12.36 -13.06
C LEU A 212 26.17 11.06 -12.55
N CYS A 213 27.06 11.15 -11.56
CA CYS A 213 27.66 9.97 -10.91
C CYS A 213 26.61 9.11 -10.19
N LEU A 214 25.57 9.74 -9.61
CA LEU A 214 24.47 9.06 -8.92
C LEU A 214 23.58 8.31 -9.91
N ILE A 215 23.30 8.91 -11.07
CA ILE A 215 22.52 8.28 -12.14
C ILE A 215 23.27 7.07 -12.71
N ALA A 216 24.59 7.20 -12.89
CA ALA A 216 25.45 6.14 -13.40
C ALA A 216 25.54 4.94 -12.44
N ALA A 217 25.34 5.15 -11.14
CA ALA A 217 25.37 4.10 -10.12
C ALA A 217 24.13 3.19 -10.10
N ILE A 218 23.09 3.52 -10.89
CA ILE A 218 21.86 2.73 -10.96
C ILE A 218 22.05 1.61 -11.99
N PRO A 219 21.90 0.32 -11.61
CA PRO A 219 21.95 -0.83 -12.52
C PRO A 219 20.92 -0.83 -13.65
#